data_AF-A0A8T1CEH1-F1
#
_entry.id   AF-A0A8T1CEH1-F1
#
_cell.length_a   1.000
_cell.length_b   1.000
_cell.length_c   1.000
_cell.angle_alpha   90.00
_cell.angle_beta   90.00
_cell.angle_gamma   90.00
#
_symmetry.space_group_name_H-M   'P 1'
#
loop_
_entity.id
_entity.type
_entity.pdbx_description
1 polymer ?
#
loop_
_entity_poly.entity_id
_entity_poly.type
_entity_poly.pdbx_seq_one_letter_code
_entity_poly.pdbx_strand_id
1 'polypeptide(L)'
;MPKQPVPRRRELTEKERAEVVLRVLQNSVDGVPRLGTMKKVAAGFRVVPRTVSRIWKRALKAKEVTGLWSAASLRHHRGRPTKDVAAKLERLRGSVALAAVLFAQLQLPVVFLVRRCIAV
;
A
#
# COMPACT_ATOMS: atom_id res chain seq x y z
N MET A 1 32.26 3.58 -27.22
CA MET A 1 30.91 3.37 -27.80
C MET A 1 29.90 4.18 -27.01
N PRO A 2 29.30 5.26 -27.56
CA PRO A 2 28.26 6.00 -26.84
C PRO A 2 27.03 5.09 -26.66
N LYS A 3 26.56 4.98 -25.41
CA LYS A 3 25.32 4.25 -25.07
C LYS A 3 24.14 4.99 -25.70
N GLN A 4 23.48 4.37 -26.68
CA GLN A 4 22.25 4.93 -27.23
C GLN A 4 21.19 5.05 -26.13
N PRO A 5 20.42 6.16 -26.08
CA PRO A 5 19.35 6.33 -25.11
C PRO A 5 18.27 5.27 -25.37
N VAL A 6 18.05 4.39 -24.39
CA VAL A 6 16.98 3.39 -24.46
C VAL A 6 15.64 4.14 -24.53
N PRO A 7 14.77 3.86 -25.52
CA PRO A 7 13.48 4.53 -25.62
C PRO A 7 12.71 4.35 -24.32
N ARG A 8 12.20 5.46 -23.78
CA ARG A 8 11.42 5.46 -22.53
C ARG A 8 10.23 4.51 -22.70
N ARG A 9 10.07 3.58 -21.77
CA ARG A 9 8.94 2.64 -21.78
C ARG A 9 7.65 3.46 -21.70
N ARG A 10 6.73 3.26 -22.66
CA ARG A 10 5.40 3.91 -22.66
C ARG A 10 4.66 3.52 -21.38
N GLU A 11 4.25 4.52 -20.62
CA GLU A 11 3.42 4.33 -19.43
C GLU A 11 1.95 4.36 -19.83
N LEU A 12 1.18 3.36 -19.39
CA LEU A 12 -0.27 3.33 -19.58
C LEU A 12 -0.95 4.09 -18.45
N THR A 13 -1.83 5.01 -18.83
CA THR A 13 -2.75 5.71 -17.93
C THR A 13 -3.76 4.73 -17.33
N GLU A 14 -4.44 5.14 -16.25
CA GLU A 14 -5.43 4.29 -15.58
C GLU A 14 -6.61 3.95 -16.51
N LYS A 15 -7.05 4.92 -17.33
CA LYS A 15 -8.10 4.70 -18.34
C LYS A 15 -7.67 3.66 -19.38
N GLU A 16 -6.45 3.75 -19.89
CA GLU A 16 -5.92 2.76 -20.83
C GLU A 16 -5.75 1.38 -20.20
N ARG A 17 -5.42 1.30 -18.91
CA ARG A 17 -5.35 0.01 -18.20
C ARG A 17 -6.72 -0.65 -18.10
N ALA A 18 -7.76 0.12 -17.80
CA ALA A 18 -9.13 -0.37 -17.81
C ALA A 18 -9.52 -0.85 -19.21
N GLU A 19 -9.19 -0.08 -20.25
CA GLU A 19 -9.45 -0.48 -21.64
C GLU A 19 -8.70 -1.74 -22.05
N VAL A 20 -7.43 -1.90 -21.62
CA VAL A 20 -6.66 -3.14 -21.82
C VAL A 20 -7.38 -4.33 -21.20
N VAL A 21 -7.90 -4.20 -19.97
CA VAL A 21 -8.66 -5.27 -19.31
C VAL A 21 -9.92 -5.60 -20.10
N LEU A 22 -10.69 -4.59 -20.53
CA LEU A 22 -11.89 -4.77 -21.35
C LEU A 22 -11.57 -5.50 -22.67
N ARG A 23 -10.53 -5.10 -23.39
CA ARG A 23 -10.14 -5.77 -24.65
C ARG A 23 -9.67 -7.20 -24.43
N VAL A 24 -8.96 -7.48 -23.34
CA VAL A 24 -8.59 -8.87 -23.00
C VAL A 24 -9.83 -9.69 -22.68
N LEU A 25 -10.80 -9.11 -21.96
CA LEU A 25 -12.06 -9.76 -21.59
C LEU A 25 -12.93 -10.07 -22.82
N GLN A 26 -13.05 -9.14 -23.76
CA GLN A 26 -13.76 -9.35 -25.03
C GLN A 26 -13.15 -10.46 -25.89
N ASN A 27 -11.85 -10.73 -25.73
CA ASN A 27 -11.13 -11.80 -26.43
C ASN A 27 -10.86 -13.01 -25.51
N SER A 28 -11.66 -13.15 -24.44
CA SER A 28 -11.62 -14.29 -23.52
C SER A 28 -12.87 -15.14 -23.65
N VAL A 29 -12.71 -16.44 -23.42
CA VAL A 29 -13.81 -17.41 -23.33
C VAL A 29 -13.75 -17.97 -21.90
N ASP A 30 -14.85 -17.90 -21.17
CA ASP A 30 -14.93 -18.31 -19.75
C ASP A 30 -13.87 -17.67 -18.84
N GLY A 31 -13.50 -16.42 -19.12
CA GLY A 31 -12.47 -15.69 -18.37
C GLY A 31 -11.04 -16.13 -18.70
N VAL A 32 -10.85 -17.02 -19.67
CA VAL A 32 -9.53 -17.41 -20.18
C VAL A 32 -9.25 -16.67 -21.50
N PRO A 33 -8.22 -15.81 -21.57
CA PRO A 33 -7.85 -15.15 -22.80
C PRO A 33 -7.40 -16.15 -23.86
N ARG A 34 -7.89 -16.00 -25.10
CA ARG A 34 -7.43 -16.83 -26.23
C ARG A 34 -5.94 -16.70 -26.49
N LEU A 35 -5.35 -17.72 -27.12
CA LEU A 35 -3.94 -17.69 -27.51
C LEU A 35 -3.67 -16.48 -28.39
N GLY A 36 -2.58 -15.75 -28.10
CA GLY A 36 -2.19 -14.56 -28.85
C GLY A 36 -2.93 -13.28 -28.47
N THR A 37 -4.01 -13.32 -27.65
CA THR A 37 -4.74 -12.12 -27.20
C THR A 37 -3.81 -11.09 -26.57
N MET A 38 -2.87 -11.53 -25.72
CA MET A 38 -1.91 -10.63 -25.08
C MET A 38 -1.03 -9.89 -26.10
N LYS A 39 -0.59 -10.57 -27.17
CA LYS A 39 0.21 -9.95 -28.24
C LYS A 39 -0.63 -8.95 -29.04
N LYS A 40 -1.85 -9.34 -29.40
CA LYS A 40 -2.81 -8.49 -30.14
C LYS A 40 -3.14 -7.20 -29.39
N VAL A 41 -3.51 -7.32 -28.11
CA VAL A 41 -3.81 -6.16 -27.26
C VAL A 41 -2.57 -5.31 -27.05
N ALA A 42 -1.41 -5.93 -26.79
CA ALA A 42 -0.16 -5.21 -26.59
C ALA A 42 0.26 -4.36 -27.80
N ALA A 43 0.06 -4.89 -29.02
CA ALA A 43 0.32 -4.14 -30.25
C ALA A 43 -0.55 -2.89 -30.35
N GLY A 44 -1.85 -3.00 -30.04
CA GLY A 44 -2.79 -1.87 -30.06
C GLY A 44 -2.40 -0.73 -29.11
N PHE A 45 -1.82 -1.05 -27.96
CA PHE A 45 -1.38 -0.06 -26.97
C PHE A 45 0.13 0.26 -27.05
N ARG A 46 0.86 -0.24 -28.06
CA ARG A 46 2.32 -0.06 -28.19
C ARG A 46 3.10 -0.39 -26.91
N VAL A 47 2.70 -1.46 -26.22
CA VAL A 47 3.37 -1.98 -25.02
C VAL A 47 3.88 -3.40 -25.26
N VAL A 48 4.75 -3.86 -24.38
CA VAL A 48 5.24 -5.26 -24.43
C VAL A 48 4.14 -6.20 -23.92
N PRO A 49 3.94 -7.40 -24.50
CA PRO A 49 2.92 -8.37 -24.05
C PRO A 49 3.00 -8.73 -22.56
N ARG A 50 4.20 -8.67 -21.99
CA ARG A 50 4.45 -8.86 -20.55
C ARG A 50 3.72 -7.83 -19.69
N THR A 51 3.56 -6.60 -20.17
CA THR A 51 2.81 -5.54 -19.47
C THR A 51 1.33 -5.88 -19.43
N VAL A 52 0.74 -6.26 -20.55
CA VAL A 52 -0.68 -6.67 -20.63
C VAL A 52 -0.92 -7.89 -19.75
N SER A 53 -0.03 -8.88 -19.77
CA SER A 53 -0.13 -10.08 -18.91
C SER A 53 -0.12 -9.71 -17.42
N ARG A 54 0.69 -8.71 -17.02
CA ARG A 54 0.74 -8.23 -15.63
C ARG A 54 -0.53 -7.49 -15.23
N ILE A 55 -1.07 -6.67 -16.13
CA ILE A 55 -2.35 -5.96 -15.94
C ILE A 55 -3.47 -6.98 -15.75
N TRP A 56 -3.55 -7.99 -16.63
CA TRP A 56 -4.55 -9.04 -16.55
C TRP A 56 -4.49 -9.84 -15.23
N LYS A 57 -3.30 -10.29 -14.82
CA LYS A 57 -3.12 -11.00 -13.54
C LYS A 57 -3.55 -10.16 -12.34
N ARG A 58 -3.37 -8.84 -12.38
CA ARG A 58 -3.86 -7.95 -11.32
C ARG A 58 -5.38 -7.82 -11.34
N ALA A 59 -5.96 -7.71 -12.54
CA ALA A 59 -7.40 -7.64 -12.72
C ALA A 59 -8.11 -8.90 -12.20
N LEU A 60 -7.53 -10.08 -12.44
CA LEU A 60 -8.02 -11.34 -11.87
C LEU A 60 -8.01 -11.31 -10.33
N LYS A 61 -6.89 -10.92 -9.72
CA LYS A 61 -6.80 -10.79 -8.25
C LYS A 61 -7.79 -9.78 -7.68
N ALA A 62 -7.97 -8.63 -8.34
CA ALA A 62 -8.93 -7.63 -7.91
C ALA A 62 -10.38 -8.16 -8.01
N LYS A 63 -10.69 -8.94 -9.04
CA LYS A 63 -11.99 -9.60 -9.18
C LYS A 63 -12.21 -10.62 -8.06
N GLU A 64 -11.20 -11.42 -7.71
CA GLU A 64 -11.29 -12.39 -6.61
C GLU A 64 -11.55 -11.72 -5.25
N VAL A 65 -10.94 -10.56 -5.00
CA VAL A 65 -11.04 -9.87 -3.71
C VAL A 65 -12.27 -8.96 -3.61
N THR A 66 -12.59 -8.22 -4.67
CA THR A 66 -13.58 -7.13 -4.65
C THR A 66 -14.78 -7.41 -5.57
N GLY A 67 -14.71 -8.43 -6.43
CA GLY A 67 -15.71 -8.70 -7.46
C GLY A 67 -15.60 -7.79 -8.71
N LEU A 68 -14.73 -6.78 -8.66
CA LEU A 68 -14.58 -5.77 -9.71
C LEU A 68 -13.30 -5.97 -10.52
N TRP A 69 -13.41 -5.80 -11.84
CA TRP A 69 -12.25 -5.79 -12.74
C TRP A 69 -11.47 -4.49 -12.59
N SER A 70 -10.33 -4.53 -11.89
CA SER A 70 -9.47 -3.36 -11.70
C SER A 70 -7.98 -3.70 -11.86
N ALA A 71 -7.23 -2.84 -12.56
CA ALA A 71 -5.80 -3.02 -12.79
C ALA A 71 -4.97 -1.79 -12.41
N ALA A 72 -5.35 -1.19 -11.28
CA ALA A 72 -4.74 0.01 -10.71
C ALA A 72 -3.21 -0.03 -10.68
N SER A 73 -2.61 1.14 -10.96
CA SER A 73 -1.16 1.31 -10.85
C SER A 73 -0.68 1.33 -9.40
N LEU A 74 0.03 0.26 -9.00
CA LEU A 74 0.72 0.19 -7.70
C LEU A 74 1.99 1.07 -7.61
N ARG A 75 2.22 2.02 -8.52
CA ARG A 75 3.44 2.86 -8.51
C ARG A 75 3.51 3.71 -7.23
N HIS A 76 2.37 4.27 -6.82
CA HIS A 76 2.25 5.15 -5.66
C HIS A 76 1.88 4.40 -4.38
N HIS A 77 1.58 3.10 -4.46
CA HIS A 77 1.36 2.23 -3.31
C HIS A 77 2.67 1.62 -2.81
N ARG A 78 3.70 2.46 -2.69
CA ARG A 78 5.01 2.08 -2.18
C ARG A 78 5.25 2.80 -0.87
N GLY A 79 5.73 2.07 0.13
CA GLY A 79 6.04 2.62 1.45
C GLY A 79 5.80 1.59 2.55
N ARG A 80 6.21 1.95 3.77
CA ARG A 80 5.86 1.18 4.96
C ARG A 80 4.36 1.39 5.23
N PRO A 81 3.55 0.34 5.35
CA PRO A 81 2.17 0.47 5.78
C PRO A 81 2.13 1.20 7.13
N THR A 82 1.31 2.24 7.23
CA THR A 82 1.09 2.94 8.50
C THR A 82 0.46 1.94 9.46
N LYS A 83 1.15 1.64 10.56
CA LYS A 83 0.58 0.76 11.60
C LYS A 83 -0.52 1.53 12.30
N ASP A 84 -1.67 0.90 12.48
CA ASP A 84 -2.69 1.44 13.38
C ASP A 84 -2.14 1.37 14.81
N VAL A 85 -1.78 2.54 15.34
CA VAL A 85 -1.24 2.72 16.68
C VAL A 85 -2.29 3.29 17.64
N ALA A 86 -3.55 3.44 17.22
CA ALA A 86 -4.61 4.02 18.04
C ALA A 86 -4.77 3.28 19.37
N ALA A 87 -4.89 1.96 19.33
CA ALA A 87 -4.98 1.14 20.54
C ALA A 87 -3.74 1.24 21.45
N LYS A 88 -2.55 1.45 20.87
CA LYS A 88 -1.31 1.64 21.62
C LYS A 88 -1.26 3.02 22.27
N LEU A 89 -1.75 4.05 21.60
CA LEU A 89 -1.87 5.41 22.13
C LEU A 89 -2.87 5.48 23.29
N GLU A 90 -4.02 4.82 23.17
CA GLU A 90 -5.01 4.76 24.26
C GLU A 90 -4.47 4.05 25.51
N ARG A 91 -3.72 2.95 25.34
CA ARG A 91 -3.02 2.30 26.46
C ARG A 91 -2.01 3.22 27.14
N LEU A 92 -1.26 4.00 26.37
CA LEU A 92 -0.29 4.95 26.93
C LEU A 92 -1.00 6.11 27.64
N ARG A 93 -2.09 6.65 27.10
CA ARG A 93 -2.91 7.68 27.76
C ARG A 93 -3.45 7.20 29.11
N GLY A 94 -3.93 5.96 29.19
CA GLY A 94 -4.33 5.34 30.46
C GLY A 94 -3.19 5.25 31.47
N SER A 95 -1.98 4.92 31.03
CA SER A 95 -0.80 4.85 31.92
C SER A 95 -0.34 6.22 32.45
N VAL A 96 -0.42 7.27 31.64
CA VAL A 96 -0.09 8.64 32.09
C VAL A 96 -1.16 9.17 33.06
N ALA A 97 -2.44 8.87 32.81
CA ALA A 97 -3.52 9.23 33.72
C ALA A 97 -3.37 8.56 35.09
N LEU A 98 -3.00 7.27 35.14
CA LEU A 98 -2.72 6.57 36.40
C LEU A 98 -1.51 7.14 37.13
N ALA A 99 -0.43 7.51 36.41
CA ALA A 99 0.73 8.15 37.01
C ALA A 99 0.39 9.52 37.61
N ALA A 100 -0.41 10.33 36.93
CA ALA A 100 -0.87 11.63 37.41
C ALA A 100 -1.79 11.50 38.64
N VAL A 101 -2.68 10.51 38.65
CA VAL A 101 -3.57 10.24 39.80
C VAL A 101 -2.77 9.71 41.00
N LEU A 102 -1.77 8.85 40.80
CA LEU A 102 -0.86 8.40 41.85
C LEU A 102 -0.04 9.56 42.45
N PHE A 103 0.43 10.49 41.61
CA PHE A 103 1.16 11.68 42.07
C PHE A 103 0.26 12.66 42.85
N ALA A 104 -1.02 12.76 42.49
CA ALA A 104 -1.99 13.59 43.19
C ALA A 104 -2.52 12.95 44.50
N GLN A 105 -2.62 11.62 44.55
CA GLN A 105 -3.03 10.85 45.73
C GLN A 105 -1.92 10.78 46.78
N LEU A 106 -0.66 10.73 46.36
CA LEU A 106 0.49 10.93 47.24
C LEU A 106 0.68 12.43 47.48
N GLN A 107 -0.16 13.04 48.31
CA GLN A 107 0.19 14.28 49.02
C GLN A 107 1.39 14.02 49.95
N LEU A 108 2.56 13.69 49.38
CA LEU A 108 3.80 13.72 50.12
C LEU A 108 4.23 15.18 50.18
N PRO A 109 4.24 15.81 51.37
CA PRO A 109 4.72 17.17 51.49
C PRO A 109 6.16 17.24 50.98
N VAL A 110 6.46 18.28 50.19
CA VAL A 110 7.75 18.58 49.53
C VAL A 110 8.95 18.61 50.50
N VAL A 111 8.74 18.41 51.80
CA VAL A 111 9.75 18.54 52.86
C VAL A 111 10.58 17.26 53.08
N PHE A 112 10.20 16.09 52.53
CA PHE A 112 10.92 14.84 52.81
C PHE A 112 12.15 14.54 51.93
N LEU A 113 12.46 15.37 50.91
CA LEU A 113 13.60 15.13 50.02
C LEU A 113 14.90 15.86 50.42
N VAL A 114 14.90 16.69 51.47
CA VAL A 114 16.12 17.45 51.85
C VAL A 114 16.87 16.82 53.04
N ARG A 115 16.25 15.93 53.82
CA ARG A 115 16.84 15.41 55.07
C ARG A 115 17.57 14.06 54.97
N ARG A 116 17.74 13.49 53.79
CA ARG A 116 18.49 12.23 53.59
C ARG A 116 19.80 12.38 52.81
N CYS A 117 20.28 13.61 52.61
CA CYS A 117 21.57 13.90 51.98
C CYS A 117 22.60 14.55 52.93
N ILE A 118 22.31 14.71 54.22
CA ILE A 118 23.25 15.25 55.22
C ILE A 118 23.21 14.37 56.48
N ALA A 119 23.78 13.18 56.38
CA ALA A 119 24.27 12.38 57.50
C ALA A 119 25.14 11.25 56.90
N VAL A 120 26.33 11.65 56.46
CA VAL A 120 27.54 10.81 56.42
C VAL A 120 28.37 11.23 57.61
#